data_AF-A0A6N2BTW2-F1
#
_entry.id   AF-A0A6N2BTW2-F1
#
_cell.length_a   1.000
_cell.length_b   1.000
_cell.length_c   1.000
_cell.angle_alpha   90.00
_cell.angle_beta   90.00
_cell.angle_gamma   90.00
#
_symmetry.space_group_name_H-M   'P 1'
#
loop_
_entity.id
_entity.type
_entity.pdbx_description
1 polymer ?
#
loop_
_entity_poly.entity_id
_entity_poly.type
_entity_poly.pdbx_seq_one_letter_code
_entity_poly.pdbx_strand_id
1 'polypeptide(L)'
;MMIYNHIIDVKMLEKDNKLIRAAMLKIRYADLIFKAQQQISGISIGKKEMKKKVKLWEAQLLEEKAKSHREKVREEARIATANIKKTVEFGDSIQVEKDFLALIGATNH
;
A
#
# COMPACT_ATOMS: atom_id res chain seq x y z
N MET A 1 -8.22 13.57 22.77
CA MET A 1 -8.50 12.15 22.50
C MET A 1 -7.89 11.75 21.16
N MET A 2 -6.60 11.36 21.13
CA MET A 2 -5.84 11.10 19.88
C MET A 2 -5.33 9.65 19.74
N ILE A 3 -5.66 8.78 20.69
CA ILE A 3 -5.08 7.42 20.78
C ILE A 3 -5.77 6.46 19.79
N TYR A 4 -7.03 6.74 19.42
CA TYR A 4 -7.85 5.83 18.60
C TYR A 4 -7.43 5.76 17.12
N ASN A 5 -6.94 6.86 16.53
CA ASN A 5 -6.57 6.85 15.10
C ASN A 5 -5.33 6.02 14.81
N HIS A 6 -4.36 5.96 15.73
CA HIS A 6 -3.13 5.17 15.51
C HIS A 6 -3.42 3.66 15.51
N ILE A 7 -4.34 3.18 16.33
CA ILE A 7 -4.65 1.74 16.44
C ILE A 7 -5.32 1.22 15.16
N ILE A 8 -6.14 2.06 14.50
CA ILE A 8 -6.83 1.72 13.25
C ILE A 8 -5.83 1.67 12.08
N ASP A 9 -4.93 2.64 11.97
CA ASP A 9 -3.85 2.64 10.97
C ASP A 9 -2.93 1.41 11.10
N VAL A 10 -2.64 0.98 12.33
CA VAL A 10 -1.79 -0.18 12.60
C VAL A 10 -2.45 -1.45 12.09
N LYS A 11 -3.74 -1.70 12.38
CA LYS A 11 -4.43 -2.92 11.94
C LYS A 11 -4.56 -3.02 10.41
N MET A 12 -4.75 -1.90 9.72
CA MET A 12 -4.87 -1.87 8.24
C MET A 12 -3.53 -2.01 7.53
N LEU A 13 -2.42 -1.53 8.12
CA LEU A 13 -1.06 -1.71 7.59
C LEU A 13 -0.42 -3.04 8.01
N GLU A 14 -0.90 -3.67 9.08
CA GLU A 14 -0.33 -4.87 9.70
C GLU A 14 -0.41 -6.14 8.85
N LYS A 15 -1.34 -6.22 7.89
CA LYS A 15 -1.62 -7.49 7.22
C LYS A 15 -0.56 -7.88 6.17
N ASP A 16 0.09 -6.92 5.51
CA ASP A 16 0.91 -7.24 4.32
C ASP A 16 2.37 -6.78 4.35
N ASN A 17 2.80 -5.85 5.22
CA ASN A 17 4.14 -5.27 5.13
C ASN A 17 4.93 -5.32 6.45
N LYS A 18 5.64 -6.43 6.66
CA LYS A 18 6.51 -6.69 7.83
C LYS A 18 7.51 -5.56 8.09
N LEU A 19 8.02 -4.91 7.04
CA LEU A 19 8.99 -3.82 7.13
C LEU A 19 8.38 -2.55 7.73
N ILE A 20 7.19 -2.15 7.25
CA ILE A 20 6.46 -1.01 7.80
C ILE A 20 6.10 -1.26 9.27
N ARG A 21 5.71 -2.50 9.61
CA ARG A 21 5.43 -2.88 11.01
C ARG A 21 6.66 -2.74 11.89
N ALA A 22 7.81 -3.24 11.47
CA ALA A 22 9.06 -3.11 12.22
C ALA A 22 9.45 -1.63 12.41
N ALA A 23 9.31 -0.80 11.38
CA ALA A 23 9.57 0.63 11.46
C ALA A 23 8.63 1.37 12.43
N MET A 24 7.32 1.05 12.42
CA MET A 24 6.37 1.60 13.39
C MET A 24 6.73 1.23 14.83
N LEU A 25 7.09 -0.05 15.07
CA LEU A 25 7.52 -0.50 16.40
C LEU A 25 8.80 0.22 16.83
N LYS A 26 9.76 0.42 15.92
CA LYS A 26 11.00 1.15 16.19
C LYS A 26 10.73 2.59 16.64
N ILE A 27 9.78 3.29 16.03
CA ILE A 27 9.39 4.64 16.43
C ILE A 27 8.66 4.61 17.78
N ARG A 28 7.70 3.70 17.97
CA ARG A 28 6.92 3.58 19.21
C ARG A 28 7.81 3.31 20.43
N TYR A 29 8.83 2.48 20.26
CA TYR A 29 9.76 2.11 21.33
C TYR A 29 11.08 2.90 21.28
N ALA A 30 11.12 4.03 20.57
CA ALA A 30 12.34 4.81 20.40
C ALA A 30 13.00 5.21 21.73
N ASP A 31 12.21 5.66 22.71
CA ASP A 31 12.74 6.04 24.03
C ASP A 31 13.39 4.86 24.77
N LEU A 32 12.79 3.67 24.67
CA LEU A 32 13.33 2.46 25.26
C LEU A 32 14.62 2.03 24.57
N ILE A 33 14.64 2.10 23.23
CA ILE A 33 15.83 1.82 22.42
C ILE A 33 16.97 2.77 22.80
N PHE A 34 16.69 4.06 22.92
CA PHE A 34 17.72 5.03 23.29
C PHE A 34 18.24 4.83 24.72
N LYS A 35 17.36 4.54 25.69
CA LYS A 35 17.79 4.21 27.06
C LYS A 35 18.68 2.96 27.09
N ALA A 36 18.30 1.91 26.37
CA ALA A 36 19.10 0.69 26.27
C ALA A 36 20.46 0.97 25.58
N GLN A 37 20.47 1.76 24.50
CA GLN A 37 21.71 2.17 23.83
C GLN A 37 22.64 2.95 24.74
N GLN A 38 22.11 3.86 25.56
CA GLN A 38 22.91 4.60 26.54
C GLN A 38 23.52 3.68 27.60
N GLN A 39 22.76 2.71 28.10
CA GLN A 39 23.27 1.74 29.07
C GLN A 39 24.39 0.85 28.50
N ILE A 40 24.27 0.45 27.23
CA ILE A 40 25.26 -0.42 26.58
C ILE A 40 26.50 0.36 26.15
N SER A 41 26.33 1.55 25.58
CA SER A 41 27.43 2.33 24.99
C SER A 41 28.09 3.32 25.94
N GLY A 42 27.46 3.64 27.08
CA GLY A 42 27.92 4.67 28.02
C GLY A 42 27.84 6.11 27.48
N ILE A 43 27.42 6.30 26.22
CA ILE A 43 27.36 7.61 25.57
C ILE A 43 25.96 8.19 25.74
N SER A 44 25.84 9.32 26.46
CA SER A 44 24.58 10.03 26.58
C SER A 44 24.24 10.75 25.27
N ILE A 45 23.38 10.15 24.45
CA ILE A 45 22.78 10.87 23.31
C ILE A 45 21.92 12.01 23.87
N GLY A 46 22.17 13.24 23.43
CA GLY A 46 21.39 14.40 23.88
C GLY A 46 19.93 14.32 23.41
N LYS A 47 18.98 14.83 24.21
CA LYS A 47 17.54 14.84 23.88
C LYS A 47 17.23 15.44 22.51
N LYS A 48 17.99 16.46 22.09
CA LYS A 48 17.86 17.10 20.77
C LYS A 48 18.24 16.15 19.63
N GLU A 49 19.29 15.34 19.82
CA GLU A 49 19.74 14.35 18.83
C GLU A 49 18.79 13.16 18.75
N MET A 50 18.28 12.67 19.89
CA MET A 50 17.22 11.66 19.91
C MET A 50 16.02 12.12 19.10
N LYS A 51 15.55 13.35 19.33
CA LYS A 51 14.41 13.92 18.59
C LYS A 51 14.68 14.01 17.08
N LYS A 52 15.91 14.34 16.67
CA LYS A 52 16.30 14.32 15.25
C LYS A 52 16.26 12.91 14.66
N LYS A 53 16.78 11.91 15.38
CA LYS A 53 16.74 10.50 14.95
C LYS A 53 15.32 9.96 14.82
N VAL A 54 14.44 10.26 15.78
CA VAL A 54 13.02 9.87 15.71
C VAL A 54 12.35 10.49 14.49
N LYS A 55 12.54 11.79 14.25
CA LYS A 55 12.00 12.47 13.06
C LYS A 55 12.49 11.85 11.76
N LEU A 56 13.76 11.44 11.70
CA LEU A 56 14.30 10.76 10.53
C LEU A 56 13.61 9.41 10.31
N TRP A 57 13.39 8.62 11.36
CA TRP A 57 12.67 7.35 11.27
C TRP A 57 11.20 7.54 10.85
N GLU A 58 10.54 8.59 11.36
CA GLU A 58 9.18 8.96 10.94
C GLU A 58 9.11 9.32 9.46
N ALA A 59 10.07 10.10 8.95
CA ALA A 59 10.15 10.45 7.54
C ALA A 59 10.35 9.21 6.64
N GLN A 60 11.26 8.32 7.04
CA GLN A 60 11.48 7.04 6.34
C GLN A 60 10.22 6.16 6.33
N LEU A 61 9.51 6.09 7.46
CA LEU A 61 8.26 5.34 7.54
C LEU A 61 7.19 5.91 6.60
N LEU A 62 7.07 7.23 6.51
CA LEU A 62 6.12 7.89 5.61
C LEU A 62 6.44 7.59 4.14
N GLU A 63 7.72 7.62 3.77
CA GLU A 63 8.17 7.30 2.41
C GLU A 63 7.87 5.84 2.04
N GLU A 64 8.17 4.89 2.93
CA GLU A 64 7.87 3.47 2.71
C GLU A 64 6.37 3.20 2.61
N LYS A 65 5.55 3.88 3.43
CA LYS A 65 4.08 3.83 3.30
C LYS A 65 3.61 4.35 1.95
N ALA A 66 4.15 5.49 1.50
CA ALA A 66 3.80 6.08 0.22
C ALA A 66 4.20 5.16 -0.96
N LYS A 67 5.38 4.55 -0.89
CA LYS A 67 5.86 3.59 -1.89
C LYS A 67 4.97 2.35 -1.97
N SER A 68 4.67 1.74 -0.81
CA SER A 68 3.74 0.61 -0.70
C SER A 68 2.37 0.94 -1.29
N HIS A 69 1.83 2.13 -1.00
CA HIS A 69 0.55 2.55 -1.56
C HIS A 69 0.60 2.71 -3.09
N ARG A 70 1.65 3.35 -3.63
CA ARG A 70 1.84 3.48 -5.09
C ARG A 70 1.91 2.14 -5.80
N GLU A 71 2.54 1.14 -5.18
CA GLU A 71 2.64 -0.20 -5.74
C GLU A 71 1.28 -0.90 -5.78
N LYS A 72 0.48 -0.80 -4.72
CA LYS A 72 -0.91 -1.30 -4.71
C LYS A 72 -1.76 -0.66 -5.80
N VAL A 73 -1.70 0.67 -5.92
CA VAL A 73 -2.43 1.42 -6.96
C VAL A 73 -2.02 0.98 -8.37
N ARG A 74 -0.72 0.71 -8.60
CA ARG A 74 -0.25 0.21 -9.91
C ARG A 74 -0.79 -1.19 -10.21
N GLU A 75 -0.81 -2.08 -9.23
CA GLU A 75 -1.33 -3.44 -9.42
C GLU A 75 -2.83 -3.43 -9.66
N GLU A 76 -3.58 -2.62 -8.92
CA GLU A 76 -5.02 -2.41 -9.16
C GLU A 76 -5.28 -1.86 -10.56
N ALA A 77 -4.50 -0.89 -11.02
CA ALA A 77 -4.59 -0.36 -12.39
C ALA A 77 -4.26 -1.43 -13.44
N ARG A 78 -3.26 -2.30 -13.18
CA ARG A 78 -2.91 -3.42 -14.05
C ARG A 78 -4.06 -4.43 -14.17
N ILE A 79 -4.67 -4.79 -13.04
CA ILE A 79 -5.84 -5.68 -12.98
C ILE A 79 -7.02 -5.05 -13.72
N ALA A 80 -7.32 -3.78 -13.46
CA ALA A 80 -8.40 -3.05 -14.14
C ALA A 80 -8.18 -3.02 -15.67
N THR A 81 -6.96 -2.75 -16.12
CA THR A 81 -6.60 -2.76 -17.55
C THR A 81 -6.76 -4.15 -18.17
N ALA A 82 -6.31 -5.20 -17.47
CA ALA A 82 -6.48 -6.58 -17.92
C ALA A 82 -7.95 -6.99 -17.99
N ASN A 83 -8.75 -6.58 -16.99
CA ASN A 83 -10.20 -6.81 -16.97
C ASN A 83 -10.88 -6.08 -18.13
N ILE A 84 -10.57 -4.80 -18.36
CA ILE A 84 -11.08 -4.04 -19.51
C ILE A 84 -10.72 -4.76 -20.81
N LYS A 85 -9.47 -5.19 -21.00
CA LYS A 85 -9.04 -5.91 -22.20
C LYS A 85 -9.84 -7.20 -22.41
N LYS A 86 -10.12 -7.95 -21.34
CA LYS A 86 -10.95 -9.16 -21.38
C LYS A 86 -12.41 -8.86 -21.72
N THR A 87 -12.99 -7.80 -21.16
CA THR A 87 -14.38 -7.41 -21.45
C THR A 87 -14.56 -6.70 -22.79
N VAL A 88 -13.47 -6.20 -23.38
CA VAL A 88 -13.43 -5.63 -24.74
C VAL A 88 -13.31 -6.74 -25.81
N GLU A 89 -13.57 -8.01 -25.47
CA GLU A 89 -14.00 -9.03 -26.43
C GLU A 89 -15.46 -8.79 -26.88
N PHE A 90 -15.80 -7.56 -27.27
CA PHE A 90 -17.06 -7.23 -27.97
C PHE A 90 -17.11 -7.83 -29.38
N GLY A 91 -16.02 -8.44 -29.85
CA GLY A 91 -15.99 -9.19 -31.11
C GLY A 91 -16.99 -10.34 -31.12
N ASP A 92 -17.11 -11.06 -30.01
CA ASP A 92 -17.98 -12.24 -29.94
C ASP A 92 -19.45 -11.85 -29.82
N SER A 93 -19.78 -10.79 -29.08
CA SER A 93 -21.16 -10.27 -29.03
C SER A 93 -21.66 -9.81 -30.39
N ILE A 94 -20.81 -9.10 -31.15
CA ILE A 94 -21.15 -8.60 -32.50
C ILE A 94 -21.15 -9.76 -33.52
N GLN A 95 -20.25 -10.73 -33.39
CA GLN A 95 -20.23 -11.91 -34.25
C GLN A 95 -21.44 -12.81 -33.98
N VAL A 96 -21.81 -13.04 -32.72
CA VAL A 96 -23.02 -13.77 -32.34
C VAL A 96 -24.28 -13.06 -32.81
N GLU A 97 -24.35 -11.73 -32.76
CA GLU A 97 -25.46 -10.96 -33.30
C GLU A 97 -25.53 -11.08 -34.84
N LYS A 98 -24.39 -11.02 -35.54
CA LYS A 98 -24.32 -11.25 -36.99
C LYS A 98 -24.72 -12.67 -37.38
N ASP A 99 -24.21 -13.67 -36.67
CA ASP A 99 -24.52 -15.09 -36.91
C ASP A 99 -26.00 -15.37 -36.62
N PHE A 100 -26.56 -14.74 -35.58
CA PHE A 100 -28.00 -14.81 -35.27
C PHE A 100 -28.86 -14.14 -36.36
N LEU A 101 -28.49 -12.95 -36.84
CA LEU A 101 -29.20 -12.25 -37.93
C LEU A 101 -29.13 -13.03 -39.25
N ALA A 102 -27.99 -13.65 -39.54
CA ALA A 102 -27.83 -14.55 -40.70
C ALA A 102 -28.69 -15.82 -40.55
N LEU A 103 -28.77 -16.40 -39.35
CA LEU A 103 -29.56 -17.59 -39.05
C LEU A 103 -31.07 -17.36 -39.20
N ILE A 104 -31.57 -16.19 -38.77
CA ILE A 104 -33.01 -15.85 -38.90
C ILE A 104 -33.38 -15.28 -40.28
N GLY A 105 -32.43 -15.25 -41.23
CA GLY A 105 -32.65 -14.78 -42.59
C GLY A 105 -32.86 -13.26 -42.71
N ALA A 106 -32.47 -12.49 -41.70
CA ALA A 106 -32.58 -11.03 -41.69
C ALA A 106 -31.37 -10.38 -42.40
N THR A 107 -31.10 -10.77 -43.64
CA THR A 107 -30.24 -10.00 -44.55
C THR A 107 -31.13 -9.01 -45.29
N ASN A 108 -31.26 -7.79 -44.77
CA ASN A 108 -31.84 -6.69 -45.53
C ASN A 108 -30.91 -6.37 -46.72
N HIS A 109 -31.53 -6.24 -47.89
CA HIS A 109 -30.97 -5.94 -49.22
C HIS A 109 -29.76 -5.02 -49.29
#